data_AF-A0A0F6SHB8-F1
#
_entry.id   AF-A0A0F6SHB8-F1
#
_cell.length_a   1.000
_cell.length_b   1.000
_cell.length_c   1.000
_cell.angle_alpha   90.00
_cell.angle_beta   90.00
_cell.angle_gamma   90.00
#
_symmetry.space_group_name_H-M   'P 1'
#
loop_
_entity.id
_entity.type
_entity.pdbx_description
1 polymer ?
#
loop_
_entity_poly.entity_id
_entity_poly.type
_entity_poly.pdbx_seq_one_letter_code
_entity_poly.pdbx_strand_id
1 'polypeptide(L)'
;MRVAATCAVQCAPMRRAAVIGLFVLALAGCDDGPRSATSSASSEDTSGGERLERARREMGLREVAEEDEDDGELPFALGPERLPELPREVDAEEAPLAPGLARAIDALMLARPEPEADLDRAGYQTFVEEDYARWVAARADALRVARTALAPAEQGEVGEYVVASAVIGLMLARFADAIATMPVPSTIDLVPADRLRFRDAYLRAAAPLWDRAADAFGACASASARADDATLSPWQRFCDERLEQAQDAPRPVE
;
A
#
# COMPACT_ATOMS: atom_id res chain seq x y z
N MET A 1 -43.27 11.77 -43.02
CA MET A 1 -41.82 11.45 -42.99
C MET A 1 -41.34 11.62 -41.56
N ARG A 2 -40.91 10.53 -40.92
CA ARG A 2 -40.53 10.47 -39.50
C ARG A 2 -39.03 10.71 -39.37
N VAL A 3 -38.64 11.74 -38.61
CA VAL A 3 -37.27 11.96 -38.14
C VAL A 3 -37.29 11.72 -36.63
N ALA A 4 -36.86 10.54 -36.20
CA ALA A 4 -36.69 10.19 -34.79
C ALA A 4 -35.80 8.95 -34.68
N ALA A 5 -34.48 9.11 -34.81
CA ALA A 5 -33.51 8.05 -34.49
C ALA A 5 -32.08 8.61 -34.42
N THR A 6 -31.71 9.35 -33.37
CA THR A 6 -30.28 9.63 -33.10
C THR A 6 -29.90 9.99 -31.65
N CYS A 7 -30.73 9.72 -30.64
CA CYS A 7 -30.37 9.99 -29.22
C CYS A 7 -29.87 8.77 -28.43
N ALA A 8 -29.74 7.57 -29.02
CA ALA A 8 -29.43 6.36 -28.25
C ALA A 8 -27.93 6.05 -28.06
N VAL A 9 -27.01 6.80 -28.71
CA VAL A 9 -25.56 6.46 -28.69
C VAL A 9 -24.79 7.17 -27.56
N GLN A 10 -25.38 8.17 -26.88
CA GLN A 10 -24.66 8.98 -25.89
C GLN A 10 -24.81 8.54 -24.42
N CYS A 11 -25.63 7.54 -24.10
CA CYS A 11 -25.83 7.06 -22.72
C CYS A 11 -25.12 5.74 -22.36
N ALA A 12 -24.42 5.11 -23.30
CA ALA A 12 -23.69 3.86 -23.05
C ALA A 12 -22.45 3.97 -22.13
N PRO A 13 -21.67 5.07 -22.05
CA PRO A 13 -20.42 5.05 -21.30
C PRO A 13 -20.60 5.10 -19.77
N MET A 14 -21.74 5.55 -19.25
CA MET A 14 -21.94 5.64 -17.79
C MET A 14 -22.21 4.31 -17.09
N ARG A 15 -22.69 3.28 -17.81
CA ARG A 15 -22.93 1.96 -17.17
C ARG A 15 -21.63 1.20 -16.86
N ARG A 16 -20.48 1.61 -17.41
CA ARG A 16 -19.19 0.93 -17.22
C ARG A 16 -18.30 1.57 -16.15
N ALA A 17 -18.45 2.86 -15.86
CA ALA A 17 -17.84 3.50 -14.69
C ALA A 17 -18.28 2.84 -13.36
N ALA A 18 -19.45 2.18 -13.35
CA ALA A 18 -19.92 1.38 -12.23
C ALA A 18 -19.05 0.16 -11.92
N VAL A 19 -18.29 -0.38 -12.88
CA VAL A 19 -17.45 -1.58 -12.69
C VAL A 19 -16.24 -1.28 -11.80
N ILE A 20 -15.61 -0.10 -11.97
CA ILE A 20 -14.51 0.35 -11.10
C ILE A 20 -15.04 0.62 -9.68
N GLY A 21 -16.20 1.27 -9.56
CA GLY A 21 -16.85 1.51 -8.27
C GLY A 21 -17.24 0.22 -7.53
N LEU A 22 -17.72 -0.81 -8.24
CA LEU A 22 -18.09 -2.10 -7.64
C LEU A 22 -16.87 -2.88 -7.11
N PHE A 23 -15.73 -2.82 -7.80
CA PHE A 23 -14.52 -3.52 -7.36
C PHE A 23 -13.92 -2.89 -6.09
N VAL A 24 -13.94 -1.55 -5.98
CA VAL A 24 -13.46 -0.86 -4.77
C VAL A 24 -14.39 -1.14 -3.57
N LEU A 25 -15.70 -1.24 -3.79
CA LEU A 25 -16.67 -1.61 -2.74
C LEU A 25 -16.56 -3.07 -2.29
N ALA A 26 -16.16 -4.01 -3.15
CA ALA A 26 -15.95 -5.41 -2.75
C ALA A 26 -14.78 -5.57 -1.76
N LEU A 27 -13.75 -4.72 -1.87
CA LEU A 27 -12.63 -4.65 -0.90
C LEU A 27 -13.03 -4.01 0.43
N ALA A 28 -14.25 -3.47 0.55
CA ALA A 28 -14.79 -2.93 1.78
C ALA A 28 -15.49 -3.95 2.66
N GLY A 29 -15.85 -5.12 2.13
CA GLY A 29 -16.81 -6.02 2.76
C GLY A 29 -16.28 -7.36 3.24
N CYS A 30 -14.98 -7.65 3.10
CA CYS A 30 -14.43 -8.96 3.48
C CYS A 30 -13.71 -8.89 4.83
N ASP A 31 -14.51 -8.72 5.89
CA ASP A 31 -14.13 -9.07 7.27
C ASP A 31 -14.66 -10.49 7.55
N ASP A 32 -14.03 -11.49 6.92
CA ASP A 32 -14.35 -12.91 7.13
C ASP A 32 -13.47 -13.44 8.26
N GLY A 33 -14.12 -13.71 9.39
CA GLY A 33 -13.48 -14.21 10.61
C GLY A 33 -12.66 -15.50 10.43
N PRO A 34 -11.69 -15.75 11.32
CA PRO A 34 -10.67 -16.77 11.11
C PRO A 34 -11.24 -18.18 11.17
N ARG A 35 -11.06 -18.94 10.07
CA ARG A 35 -11.17 -20.40 10.06
C ARG A 35 -9.85 -21.00 10.55
N SER A 36 -9.92 -21.62 11.72
CA SER A 36 -8.84 -22.44 12.29
C SER A 36 -8.49 -23.60 11.37
N ALA A 37 -7.26 -23.62 10.85
CA ALA A 37 -6.67 -24.78 10.21
C ALA A 37 -5.49 -25.27 11.06
N THR A 38 -5.70 -26.39 11.76
CA THR A 38 -4.64 -27.18 12.38
C THR A 38 -3.91 -27.97 11.29
N SER A 39 -2.59 -27.81 11.16
CA SER A 39 -1.77 -28.75 10.38
C SER A 39 -0.57 -29.22 11.19
N SER A 40 -0.46 -30.54 11.22
CA SER A 40 0.50 -31.34 11.96
C SER A 40 1.92 -31.25 11.39
N ALA A 41 2.86 -31.42 12.31
CA ALA A 41 4.30 -31.53 12.08
C ALA A 41 4.69 -32.75 11.22
N SER A 42 5.73 -32.59 10.41
CA SER A 42 6.54 -33.68 9.86
C SER A 42 8.00 -33.26 9.89
N SER A 43 8.80 -34.08 10.59
CA SER A 43 10.22 -33.96 10.85
C SER A 43 11.01 -34.84 9.89
N GLU A 44 12.01 -34.32 9.19
CA GLU A 44 13.11 -35.13 8.65
C GLU A 44 14.46 -34.39 8.71
N ASP A 45 15.43 -35.13 9.23
CA ASP A 45 16.85 -34.85 9.39
C ASP A 45 17.56 -34.47 8.09
N THR A 46 18.64 -33.68 8.18
CA THR A 46 19.88 -34.02 7.43
C THR A 46 21.14 -33.40 8.05
N SER A 47 21.94 -34.31 8.59
CA SER A 47 23.34 -34.18 8.99
C SER A 47 24.25 -33.77 7.81
N GLY A 48 25.08 -32.74 8.01
CA GLY A 48 26.04 -32.28 6.99
C GLY A 48 27.05 -31.21 7.43
N GLY A 49 27.40 -31.14 8.71
CA GLY A 49 28.05 -29.96 9.31
C GLY A 49 29.58 -29.97 9.52
N GLU A 50 30.36 -30.98 9.11
CA GLU A 50 31.74 -31.13 9.65
C GLU A 50 32.90 -30.99 8.65
N ARG A 51 32.67 -30.62 7.37
CA ARG A 51 33.78 -30.52 6.37
C ARG A 51 34.23 -29.11 5.99
N LEU A 52 33.53 -28.06 6.41
CA LEU A 52 33.83 -26.68 5.99
C LEU A 52 34.72 -25.88 6.95
N GLU A 53 34.88 -26.30 8.22
CA GLU A 53 35.71 -25.56 9.19
C GLU A 53 37.22 -25.68 8.96
N ARG A 54 37.70 -26.72 8.25
CA ARG A 54 39.15 -26.93 8.07
C ARG A 54 39.77 -26.02 7.00
N ALA A 55 39.01 -25.53 6.02
CA ALA A 55 39.54 -24.70 4.94
C ALA A 55 39.71 -23.21 5.33
N ARG A 56 39.06 -22.75 6.40
CA ARG A 56 39.08 -21.32 6.79
C ARG A 56 40.34 -20.91 7.57
N ARG A 57 41.14 -21.87 8.06
CA ARG A 57 42.32 -21.60 8.90
C ARG A 57 43.63 -21.31 8.14
N GLU A 58 43.68 -21.48 6.82
CA GLU A 58 44.94 -21.33 6.06
C GLU A 58 45.09 -20.02 5.27
N MET A 59 44.08 -19.15 5.23
CA MET A 59 44.19 -17.85 4.54
C MET A 59 44.59 -16.75 5.53
N GLY A 60 45.89 -16.42 5.52
CA GLY A 60 46.49 -15.34 6.30
C GLY A 60 45.78 -14.01 6.09
N LEU A 61 45.09 -13.56 7.14
CA LEU A 61 44.45 -12.26 7.26
C LEU A 61 45.53 -11.18 7.34
N ARG A 62 45.67 -10.45 6.24
CA ARG A 62 46.29 -9.14 6.19
C ARG A 62 45.33 -8.19 6.90
N GLU A 63 45.76 -7.67 8.05
CA GLU A 63 45.11 -6.65 8.86
C GLU A 63 44.93 -5.39 7.99
N VAL A 64 43.76 -5.29 7.35
CA VAL A 64 43.27 -4.06 6.74
C VAL A 64 42.59 -3.34 7.88
N ALA A 65 43.06 -2.12 8.18
CA ALA A 65 42.38 -1.25 9.11
C ALA A 65 40.92 -1.13 8.66
N GLU A 66 40.02 -1.73 9.45
CA GLU A 66 38.58 -1.52 9.37
C GLU A 66 38.38 -0.04 9.69
N GLU A 67 38.37 0.79 8.65
CA GLU A 67 37.76 2.10 8.76
C GLU A 67 36.32 1.80 9.17
N ASP A 68 35.95 2.21 10.38
CA ASP A 68 34.57 2.26 10.86
C ASP A 68 33.80 3.15 9.86
N GLU A 69 33.43 2.58 8.72
CA GLU A 69 32.27 3.00 7.96
C GLU A 69 31.14 2.87 8.98
N ASP A 70 30.84 4.00 9.62
CA ASP A 70 29.57 4.26 10.28
C ASP A 70 28.52 3.96 9.21
N ASP A 71 28.18 2.67 9.10
CA ASP A 71 27.14 2.08 8.29
C ASP A 71 25.84 2.63 8.86
N GLY A 72 25.67 3.94 8.71
CA GLY A 72 24.60 4.71 9.29
C GLY A 72 23.33 4.03 8.87
N GLU A 73 22.76 3.29 9.81
CA GLU A 73 21.73 2.29 9.57
C GLU A 73 20.65 3.00 8.77
N LEU A 74 20.55 2.62 7.49
CA LEU A 74 19.75 3.40 6.56
C LEU A 74 18.33 3.41 7.12
N PRO A 75 17.73 4.59 7.32
CA PRO A 75 16.46 4.69 8.00
C PRO A 75 15.45 3.77 7.33
N PHE A 76 14.74 2.99 8.15
CA PHE A 76 13.72 2.05 7.69
C PHE A 76 12.78 2.76 6.70
N ALA A 77 12.85 2.37 5.42
CA ALA A 77 12.18 3.06 4.33
C ALA A 77 11.12 2.17 3.68
N LEU A 78 9.90 2.69 3.57
CA LEU A 78 8.82 2.06 2.80
C LEU A 78 8.68 2.78 1.46
N GLY A 79 9.53 2.39 0.50
CA GLY A 79 9.63 3.05 -0.79
C GLY A 79 10.27 4.44 -0.67
N PRO A 80 9.65 5.51 -1.22
CA PRO A 80 10.21 6.86 -1.13
C PRO A 80 9.95 7.53 0.23
N GLU A 81 9.12 6.95 1.09
CA GLU A 81 8.75 7.52 2.38
C GLU A 81 9.73 7.08 3.46
N ARG A 82 10.25 8.06 4.21
CA ARG A 82 11.06 7.78 5.40
C ARG A 82 10.13 7.57 6.58
N LEU A 83 10.24 6.42 7.23
CA LEU A 83 9.58 6.18 8.50
C LEU A 83 10.45 6.67 9.66
N PRO A 84 9.85 6.92 10.84
CA PRO A 84 10.62 7.08 12.06
C PRO A 84 11.47 5.83 12.35
N GLU A 85 12.52 5.99 13.14
CA GLU A 85 13.30 4.86 13.68
C GLU A 85 12.38 3.89 14.43
N LEU A 86 12.67 2.59 14.32
CA LEU A 86 11.86 1.57 14.97
C LEU A 86 11.89 1.75 16.50
N PRO A 87 10.77 1.51 17.20
CA PRO A 87 10.75 1.51 18.66
C PRO A 87 11.74 0.47 19.20
N ARG A 88 12.32 0.71 20.38
CA ARG A 88 13.44 -0.10 20.91
C ARG A 88 13.18 -1.60 21.00
N GLU A 89 11.93 -1.99 21.24
CA GLU A 89 11.52 -3.38 21.43
C GLU A 89 11.00 -4.03 20.14
N VAL A 90 11.08 -3.31 19.02
CA VAL A 90 10.56 -3.75 17.73
C VAL A 90 11.71 -4.07 16.80
N ASP A 91 11.77 -5.32 16.37
CA ASP A 91 12.64 -5.77 15.29
C ASP A 91 11.82 -5.97 14.01
N ALA A 92 12.17 -5.26 12.94
CA ALA A 92 11.48 -5.35 11.65
C ALA A 92 11.81 -6.62 10.87
N GLU A 93 12.89 -7.32 11.22
CA GLU A 93 13.33 -8.58 10.59
C GLU A 93 12.76 -9.81 11.29
N GLU A 94 12.18 -9.63 12.48
CA GLU A 94 11.54 -10.71 13.23
C GLU A 94 10.00 -10.73 13.10
N ALA A 95 9.44 -11.88 13.47
CA ALA A 95 7.99 -12.00 13.63
C ALA A 95 7.53 -11.17 14.83
N PRO A 96 6.32 -10.57 14.78
CA PRO A 96 5.29 -10.74 13.75
C PRO A 96 5.38 -9.79 12.55
N LEU A 97 6.29 -8.81 12.56
CA LEU A 97 6.29 -7.73 11.56
C LEU A 97 6.90 -8.13 10.22
N ALA A 98 8.02 -8.85 10.22
CA ALA A 98 8.82 -9.07 9.01
C ALA A 98 8.04 -9.59 7.80
N PRO A 99 7.16 -10.61 7.93
CA PRO A 99 6.37 -11.08 6.79
C PRO A 99 5.42 -10.00 6.26
N GLY A 100 4.78 -9.25 7.16
CA GLY A 100 3.85 -8.18 6.81
C GLY A 100 4.54 -6.99 6.14
N LEU A 101 5.69 -6.57 6.67
CA LEU A 101 6.50 -5.48 6.13
C LEU A 101 7.02 -5.80 4.73
N ALA A 102 7.56 -7.01 4.53
CA ALA A 102 7.99 -7.44 3.20
C ALA A 102 6.86 -7.36 2.17
N ARG A 103 5.65 -7.83 2.52
CA ARG A 103 4.48 -7.74 1.63
C ARG A 103 3.95 -6.33 1.46
N ALA A 104 4.08 -5.48 2.47
CA ALA A 104 3.73 -4.07 2.34
C ALA A 104 4.67 -3.36 1.35
N ILE A 105 5.98 -3.65 1.40
CA ILE A 105 6.95 -3.15 0.42
C ILE A 105 6.61 -3.64 -0.98
N ASP A 106 6.39 -4.95 -1.16
CA ASP A 106 6.00 -5.52 -2.46
C ASP A 106 4.73 -4.86 -3.00
N ALA A 107 3.71 -4.72 -2.15
CA ALA A 107 2.48 -4.05 -2.51
C ALA A 107 2.76 -2.60 -2.91
N LEU A 108 3.60 -1.87 -2.17
CA LEU A 108 3.96 -0.47 -2.43
C LEU A 108 4.76 -0.28 -3.73
N MET A 109 5.57 -1.25 -4.11
CA MET A 109 6.44 -1.23 -5.30
C MET A 109 5.73 -1.60 -6.61
N LEU A 110 4.48 -2.06 -6.57
CA LEU A 110 3.69 -2.32 -7.78
C LEU A 110 3.45 -1.04 -8.59
N ALA A 111 4.28 -0.82 -9.62
CA ALA A 111 4.22 0.36 -10.47
C ALA A 111 2.86 0.50 -11.18
N ARG A 112 2.30 1.69 -11.11
CA ARG A 112 1.09 2.06 -11.86
C ARG A 112 1.42 2.09 -13.35
N PRO A 113 0.59 1.50 -14.23
CA PRO A 113 0.76 1.70 -15.65
C PRO A 113 0.48 3.17 -15.99
N GLU A 114 1.28 3.74 -16.89
CA GLU A 114 1.06 5.09 -17.39
C GLU A 114 0.44 5.01 -18.79
N PRO A 115 -0.58 5.83 -19.11
CA PRO A 115 -1.16 5.85 -20.44
C PRO A 115 -0.15 6.45 -21.43
N GLU A 116 -0.13 5.94 -22.67
CA GLU A 116 0.66 6.56 -23.73
C GLU A 116 0.16 8.00 -23.99
N ALA A 117 1.09 8.91 -24.28
CA ALA A 117 0.80 10.34 -24.33
C ALA A 117 -0.13 10.73 -25.50
N ASP A 118 -0.16 9.92 -26.55
CA ASP A 118 -0.88 10.14 -27.79
C ASP A 118 -2.17 9.31 -27.94
N LEU A 119 -2.60 8.61 -26.89
CA LEU A 119 -3.86 7.85 -26.91
C LEU A 119 -5.04 8.76 -27.23
N ASP A 120 -5.85 8.39 -28.21
CA ASP A 120 -7.15 9.00 -28.41
C ASP A 120 -8.14 8.55 -27.30
N ARG A 121 -9.38 9.04 -27.38
CA ARG A 121 -10.41 8.68 -26.40
C ARG A 121 -10.66 7.17 -26.32
N ALA A 122 -10.65 6.47 -27.46
CA ALA A 122 -10.93 5.04 -27.50
C ALA A 122 -9.75 4.25 -26.91
N GLY A 123 -8.52 4.60 -27.27
CA GLY A 123 -7.30 4.01 -26.72
C GLY A 123 -7.19 4.20 -25.21
N TYR A 124 -7.46 5.41 -24.72
CA TYR A 124 -7.45 5.66 -23.27
C TYR A 124 -8.55 4.89 -22.54
N GLN A 125 -9.73 4.73 -23.15
CA GLN A 125 -10.78 3.89 -22.57
C GLN A 125 -10.31 2.43 -22.46
N THR A 126 -9.72 1.86 -23.51
CA THR A 126 -9.14 0.50 -23.47
C THR A 126 -8.07 0.39 -22.39
N PHE A 127 -7.15 1.36 -22.31
CA PHE A 127 -6.14 1.40 -21.25
C PHE A 127 -6.75 1.37 -19.84
N VAL A 128 -7.80 2.16 -19.60
CA VAL A 128 -8.49 2.19 -18.31
C VAL A 128 -9.21 0.87 -18.02
N GLU A 129 -9.90 0.31 -19.01
CA GLU A 129 -10.69 -0.93 -18.88
C GLU A 129 -9.81 -2.19 -18.75
N GLU A 130 -8.59 -2.17 -19.28
CA GLU A 130 -7.70 -3.33 -19.29
C GLU A 130 -6.52 -3.17 -18.34
N ASP A 131 -5.54 -2.34 -18.68
CA ASP A 131 -4.26 -2.29 -17.98
C ASP A 131 -4.38 -1.65 -16.61
N TYR A 132 -5.07 -0.51 -16.53
CA TYR A 132 -5.29 0.16 -15.26
C TYR A 132 -6.19 -0.67 -14.33
N ALA A 133 -7.29 -1.24 -14.84
CA ALA A 133 -8.16 -2.11 -14.05
C ALA A 133 -7.41 -3.34 -13.52
N ARG A 134 -6.54 -3.96 -14.34
CA ARG A 134 -5.69 -5.08 -13.93
C ARG A 134 -4.72 -4.66 -12.83
N TRP A 135 -4.09 -3.49 -12.96
CA TRP A 135 -3.22 -2.95 -11.93
C TRP A 135 -3.97 -2.66 -10.62
N VAL A 136 -5.14 -2.02 -10.67
CA VAL A 136 -5.98 -1.75 -9.47
C VAL A 136 -6.30 -3.05 -8.76
N ALA A 137 -6.71 -4.10 -9.49
CA ALA A 137 -7.02 -5.40 -8.93
C ALA A 137 -5.79 -6.07 -8.29
N ALA A 138 -4.64 -6.06 -8.97
CA ALA A 138 -3.39 -6.62 -8.45
C ALA A 138 -2.90 -5.87 -7.21
N ARG A 139 -2.94 -4.53 -7.23
CA ARG A 139 -2.55 -3.68 -6.10
C ARG A 139 -3.47 -3.91 -4.90
N ALA A 140 -4.77 -3.99 -5.11
CA ALA A 140 -5.73 -4.29 -4.06
C ALA A 140 -5.50 -5.67 -3.42
N ASP A 141 -5.22 -6.69 -4.23
CA ASP A 141 -4.92 -8.03 -3.72
C ASP A 141 -3.62 -8.05 -2.90
N ALA A 142 -2.57 -7.39 -3.39
CA ALA A 142 -1.30 -7.26 -2.67
C ALA A 142 -1.48 -6.54 -1.33
N LEU A 143 -2.27 -5.47 -1.28
CA LEU A 143 -2.63 -4.76 -0.04
C LEU A 143 -3.39 -5.66 0.94
N ARG A 144 -4.34 -6.45 0.45
CA ARG A 144 -5.07 -7.42 1.28
C ARG A 144 -4.12 -8.46 1.88
N VAL A 145 -3.24 -9.03 1.06
CA VAL A 145 -2.23 -10.01 1.51
C VAL A 145 -1.30 -9.39 2.57
N ALA A 146 -0.82 -8.17 2.34
CA ALA A 146 0.03 -7.46 3.30
C ALA A 146 -0.69 -7.20 4.62
N ARG A 147 -1.93 -6.72 4.59
CA ARG A 147 -2.75 -6.52 5.80
C ARG A 147 -2.98 -7.81 6.56
N THR A 148 -3.32 -8.91 5.87
CA THR A 148 -3.47 -10.22 6.52
C THR A 148 -2.16 -10.68 7.18
N ALA A 149 -1.01 -10.41 6.57
CA ALA A 149 0.29 -10.75 7.14
C ALA A 149 0.70 -9.84 8.32
N LEU A 150 0.20 -8.60 8.39
CA LEU A 150 0.40 -7.67 9.52
C LEU A 150 -0.58 -7.91 10.68
N ALA A 151 -1.67 -8.66 10.47
CA ALA A 151 -2.70 -8.89 11.49
C ALA A 151 -2.19 -9.48 12.82
N PRO A 152 -1.15 -10.33 12.87
CA PRO A 152 -0.56 -10.75 14.14
C PRO A 152 0.14 -9.60 14.90
N ALA A 153 0.81 -8.69 14.20
CA ALA A 153 1.44 -7.51 14.81
C ALA A 153 0.39 -6.53 15.36
N GLU A 154 -0.77 -6.42 14.71
CA GLU A 154 -1.93 -5.67 15.24
C GLU A 154 -2.53 -6.29 16.54
N GLN A 155 -2.08 -7.48 16.95
CA GLN A 155 -2.48 -8.15 18.19
C GLN A 155 -1.31 -8.33 19.17
N GLY A 156 -0.12 -7.86 18.79
CA GLY A 156 1.13 -8.06 19.52
C GLY A 156 1.41 -6.94 20.52
N GLU A 157 2.71 -6.68 20.73
CA GLU A 157 3.17 -5.62 21.62
C GLU A 157 2.82 -4.23 21.07
N VAL A 158 2.77 -3.22 21.95
CA VAL A 158 2.31 -1.86 21.56
C VAL A 158 3.19 -1.26 20.46
N GLY A 159 4.50 -1.49 20.49
CA GLY A 159 5.42 -1.03 19.44
C GLY A 159 5.10 -1.67 18.08
N GLU A 160 4.87 -2.97 18.04
CA GLU A 160 4.53 -3.71 16.81
C GLU A 160 3.18 -3.24 16.25
N TYR A 161 2.19 -3.06 17.13
CA TYR A 161 0.87 -2.52 16.79
C TYR A 161 0.97 -1.14 16.14
N VAL A 162 1.77 -0.24 16.72
CA VAL A 162 1.99 1.11 16.22
C VAL A 162 2.61 1.07 14.83
N VAL A 163 3.69 0.30 14.64
CA VAL A 163 4.36 0.17 13.34
C VAL A 163 3.40 -0.43 12.30
N ALA A 164 2.72 -1.54 12.62
CA ALA A 164 1.77 -2.19 11.73
C ALA A 164 0.64 -1.24 11.30
N SER A 165 0.03 -0.52 12.24
CA SER A 165 -1.04 0.45 11.98
C SER A 165 -0.57 1.58 11.04
N ALA A 166 0.63 2.12 11.29
CA ALA A 166 1.23 3.16 10.45
C ALA A 166 1.51 2.67 9.02
N VAL A 167 2.06 1.46 8.87
CA VAL A 167 2.31 0.84 7.56
C VAL A 167 1.01 0.61 6.79
N ILE A 168 -0.04 0.13 7.46
CA ILE A 168 -1.38 -0.03 6.87
C ILE A 168 -1.93 1.31 6.40
N GLY A 169 -1.85 2.35 7.22
CA GLY A 169 -2.26 3.71 6.85
C GLY A 169 -1.52 4.20 5.60
N LEU A 170 -0.20 4.06 5.57
CA LEU A 170 0.64 4.49 4.44
C LEU A 170 0.27 3.76 3.15
N MET A 171 0.11 2.44 3.22
CA MET A 171 -0.29 1.61 2.10
C MET A 171 -1.63 2.07 1.48
N LEU A 172 -2.63 2.34 2.32
CA LEU A 172 -3.95 2.78 1.89
C LEU A 172 -3.91 4.20 1.30
N ALA A 173 -3.24 5.14 1.97
CA ALA A 173 -3.09 6.51 1.50
C ALA A 173 -2.39 6.57 0.13
N ARG A 174 -1.29 5.85 -0.04
CA ARG A 174 -0.56 5.80 -1.32
C ARG A 174 -1.38 5.20 -2.45
N PHE A 175 -2.20 4.21 -2.16
CA PHE A 175 -3.10 3.64 -3.17
C PHE A 175 -4.21 4.63 -3.56
N ALA A 176 -4.79 5.33 -2.58
CA ALA A 176 -5.75 6.38 -2.80
C ALA A 176 -5.18 7.51 -3.67
N ASP A 177 -3.97 7.98 -3.35
CA ASP A 177 -3.27 9.02 -4.12
C ASP A 177 -3.01 8.59 -5.57
N ALA A 178 -2.59 7.34 -5.77
CA ALA A 178 -2.34 6.79 -7.11
C ALA A 178 -3.62 6.69 -7.96
N ILE A 179 -4.78 6.46 -7.32
CA ILE A 179 -6.10 6.51 -7.99
C ILE A 179 -6.50 7.96 -8.29
N ALA A 180 -6.39 8.85 -7.30
CA ALA A 180 -6.82 10.24 -7.40
C ALA A 180 -6.02 11.06 -8.42
N THR A 181 -4.76 10.69 -8.65
CA THR A 181 -3.83 11.36 -9.58
C THR A 181 -3.70 10.67 -10.94
N MET A 182 -4.70 9.88 -11.35
CA MET A 182 -4.72 9.24 -12.67
C MET A 182 -4.67 10.31 -13.79
N PRO A 183 -3.63 10.33 -14.64
CA PRO A 183 -3.51 11.34 -15.68
C PRO A 183 -4.50 11.09 -16.83
N VAL A 184 -5.11 12.16 -17.33
CA VAL A 184 -5.87 12.14 -18.58
C VAL A 184 -4.95 12.61 -19.72
N PRO A 185 -4.74 11.81 -20.79
CA PRO A 185 -3.91 12.20 -21.92
C PRO A 185 -4.34 13.54 -22.52
N SER A 186 -3.37 14.39 -22.84
CA SER A 186 -3.63 15.75 -23.35
C SER A 186 -4.31 15.77 -24.73
N THR A 187 -4.20 14.68 -25.49
CA THR A 187 -4.89 14.42 -26.76
C THR A 187 -6.40 14.28 -26.62
N ILE A 188 -6.89 13.95 -25.43
CA ILE A 188 -8.32 13.87 -25.15
C ILE A 188 -8.79 15.29 -24.81
N ASP A 189 -9.27 16.01 -25.84
CA ASP A 189 -9.92 17.29 -25.64
C ASP A 189 -11.25 17.08 -24.91
N LEU A 190 -11.18 17.20 -23.58
CA LEU A 190 -12.32 17.17 -22.70
C LEU A 190 -12.77 18.60 -22.44
N VAL A 191 -14.05 18.86 -22.76
CA VAL A 191 -14.75 20.03 -22.27
C VAL A 191 -14.59 20.11 -20.74
N PRO A 192 -14.44 21.31 -20.14
CA PRO A 192 -14.14 21.44 -18.72
C PRO A 192 -15.06 20.64 -17.79
N ALA A 193 -16.35 20.54 -18.13
CA ALA A 193 -17.31 19.75 -17.38
C ALA A 193 -16.98 18.24 -17.34
N ASP A 194 -16.46 17.67 -18.43
CA ASP A 194 -16.10 16.25 -18.48
C ASP A 194 -14.81 15.97 -17.70
N ARG A 195 -13.83 16.88 -17.71
CA ARG A 195 -12.63 16.77 -16.87
C ARG A 195 -12.98 16.70 -15.39
N LEU A 196 -13.90 17.56 -14.95
CA LEU A 196 -14.41 17.56 -13.58
C LEU A 196 -15.09 16.23 -13.25
N ARG A 197 -15.94 15.70 -14.15
CA ARG A 197 -16.60 14.39 -13.96
C ARG A 197 -15.61 13.23 -13.84
N PHE A 198 -14.55 13.21 -14.65
CA PHE A 198 -13.49 12.21 -14.56
C PHE A 198 -12.75 12.32 -13.23
N ARG A 199 -12.31 13.52 -12.86
CA ARG A 199 -11.66 13.77 -11.57
C ARG A 199 -12.54 13.32 -10.41
N ASP A 200 -13.81 13.73 -10.38
CA ASP A 200 -14.74 13.35 -9.32
C ASP A 200 -14.98 11.84 -9.24
N ALA A 201 -14.94 11.12 -10.37
CA ALA A 201 -15.03 9.67 -10.36
C ALA A 201 -13.83 9.02 -9.66
N TYR A 202 -12.60 9.47 -9.94
CA TYR A 202 -11.40 8.99 -9.26
C TYR A 202 -11.38 9.39 -7.78
N LEU A 203 -11.78 10.63 -7.45
CA LEU A 203 -11.88 11.07 -6.04
C LEU A 203 -12.93 10.26 -5.27
N ARG A 204 -14.08 9.93 -5.87
CA ARG A 204 -15.06 9.02 -5.26
C ARG A 204 -14.49 7.63 -5.00
N ALA A 205 -13.65 7.11 -5.88
CA ALA A 205 -13.01 5.81 -5.69
C ALA A 205 -11.90 5.85 -4.63
N ALA A 206 -11.14 6.95 -4.53
CA ALA A 206 -10.05 7.13 -3.58
C ALA A 206 -10.53 7.46 -2.15
N ALA A 207 -11.61 8.23 -2.00
CA ALA A 207 -12.16 8.67 -0.71
C ALA A 207 -12.22 7.58 0.39
N PRO A 208 -12.85 6.41 0.17
CA PRO A 208 -12.93 5.38 1.21
C PRO A 208 -11.58 4.79 1.62
N LEU A 209 -10.55 4.90 0.78
CA LEU A 209 -9.19 4.46 1.12
C LEU A 209 -8.50 5.49 2.02
N TRP A 210 -8.65 6.79 1.76
CA TRP A 210 -8.16 7.82 2.66
C TRP A 210 -8.85 7.78 4.02
N ASP A 211 -10.16 7.50 4.08
CA ASP A 211 -10.88 7.38 5.36
C ASP A 211 -10.30 6.25 6.22
N ARG A 212 -10.05 5.08 5.63
CA ARG A 212 -9.39 3.97 6.34
C ARG A 212 -7.94 4.25 6.69
N ALA A 213 -7.23 5.00 5.84
CA ALA A 213 -5.89 5.43 6.15
C ALA A 213 -5.90 6.34 7.39
N ALA A 214 -6.84 7.29 7.46
CA ALA A 214 -7.06 8.15 8.62
C ALA A 214 -7.38 7.31 9.87
N ASP A 215 -8.27 6.32 9.78
CA ASP A 215 -8.55 5.42 10.92
C ASP A 215 -7.27 4.71 11.42
N ALA A 216 -6.46 4.16 10.51
CA ALA A 216 -5.22 3.47 10.85
C ALA A 216 -4.16 4.42 11.46
N PHE A 217 -4.00 5.62 10.91
CA PHE A 217 -3.11 6.63 11.48
C PHE A 217 -3.59 7.13 12.84
N GLY A 218 -4.90 7.32 13.02
CA GLY A 218 -5.49 7.66 14.33
C GLY A 218 -5.28 6.57 15.37
N ALA A 219 -5.38 5.30 14.99
CA ALA A 219 -5.08 4.16 15.85
C ALA A 219 -3.60 4.13 16.26
N CYS A 220 -2.69 4.32 15.30
CA CYS A 220 -1.26 4.48 15.55
C CYS A 220 -0.98 5.61 16.56
N ALA A 221 -1.42 6.83 16.25
CA ALA A 221 -1.16 8.00 17.09
C ALA A 221 -1.73 7.82 18.51
N SER A 222 -2.95 7.29 18.62
CA SER A 222 -3.58 7.03 19.91
C SER A 222 -2.86 5.95 20.72
N ALA A 223 -2.31 4.91 20.09
CA ALA A 223 -1.57 3.86 20.78
C ALA A 223 -0.21 4.39 21.26
N SER A 224 0.53 5.08 20.38
CA SER A 224 1.81 5.72 20.72
C SER A 224 1.67 6.69 21.89
N ALA A 225 0.62 7.53 21.91
CA ALA A 225 0.41 8.53 22.96
C ALA A 225 0.09 7.93 24.35
N ARG A 226 -0.43 6.69 24.40
CA ARG A 226 -0.80 6.01 25.66
C ARG A 226 0.30 5.09 26.19
N ALA A 227 1.29 4.78 25.37
CA ALA A 227 2.38 3.90 25.74
C ALA A 227 3.36 4.60 26.69
N ASP A 228 3.94 3.85 27.63
CA ASP A 228 5.02 4.30 28.51
C ASP A 228 6.40 4.05 27.87
N ASP A 229 6.53 4.35 26.58
CA ASP A 229 7.76 4.20 25.80
C ASP A 229 8.07 5.48 25.02
N ALA A 230 9.14 6.17 25.43
CA ALA A 230 9.57 7.41 24.82
C ALA A 230 9.99 7.26 23.34
N THR A 231 10.38 6.06 22.90
CA THR A 231 10.75 5.79 21.50
C THR A 231 9.55 5.82 20.56
N LEU A 232 8.32 5.83 21.09
CA LEU A 232 7.08 5.99 20.32
C LEU A 232 6.68 7.45 20.06
N SER A 233 7.34 8.43 20.68
CA SER A 233 7.01 9.86 20.43
C SER A 233 7.20 10.30 18.97
N PRO A 234 8.29 9.91 18.26
CA PRO A 234 8.44 10.16 16.83
C PRO A 234 7.32 9.51 15.99
N TRP A 235 6.89 8.30 16.36
CA TRP A 235 5.78 7.60 15.69
C TRP A 235 4.45 8.30 15.88
N GLN A 236 4.16 8.77 17.10
CA GLN A 236 2.96 9.57 17.36
C GLN A 236 2.89 10.78 16.41
N ARG A 237 3.98 11.57 16.35
CA ARG A 237 4.03 12.76 15.50
C ARG A 237 3.87 12.42 14.03
N PHE A 238 4.56 11.39 13.56
CA PHE A 238 4.41 10.89 12.20
C PHE A 238 2.96 10.52 11.89
N CYS A 239 2.30 9.78 12.77
CA CYS A 239 0.92 9.35 12.57
C CYS A 239 -0.08 10.51 12.67
N ASP A 240 0.13 11.50 13.54
CA ASP A 240 -0.68 12.72 13.61
C ASP A 240 -0.58 13.54 12.30
N GLU A 241 0.64 13.75 11.78
CA GLU A 241 0.85 14.45 10.50
C GLU A 241 0.20 13.73 9.32
N ARG A 242 0.28 12.39 9.30
CA ARG A 242 -0.35 11.58 8.23
C ARG A 242 -1.86 11.49 8.37
N LEU A 243 -2.38 11.50 9.58
CA LEU A 243 -3.81 11.60 9.85
C LEU A 243 -4.38 12.89 9.27
N GLU A 244 -3.76 14.03 9.55
CA GLU A 244 -4.15 15.33 9.02
C GLU A 244 -4.14 15.31 7.48
N GLN A 245 -3.06 14.82 6.86
CA GLN A 245 -2.96 14.68 5.40
C GLN A 245 -4.08 13.81 4.81
N ALA A 246 -4.42 12.69 5.44
CA ALA A 246 -5.49 11.80 4.98
C ALA A 246 -6.89 12.41 5.14
N GLN A 247 -7.11 13.20 6.19
CA GLN A 247 -8.36 13.93 6.42
C GLN A 247 -8.54 15.08 5.42
N ASP A 248 -7.47 15.83 5.14
CA ASP A 248 -7.46 16.95 4.20
C ASP A 248 -7.36 16.52 2.72
N ALA A 249 -7.28 15.22 2.46
CA ALA A 249 -7.18 14.68 1.11
C ALA A 249 -8.38 15.13 0.23
N PRO A 250 -8.18 15.43 -1.07
CA PRO A 250 -9.23 15.97 -1.93
C PRO A 250 -10.47 15.07 -1.98
N ARG A 251 -11.64 15.63 -1.70
CA ARG A 251 -12.93 14.90 -1.75
C ARG A 251 -13.73 15.28 -2.99
N PRO A 252 -14.62 14.39 -3.48
CA PRO A 252 -15.54 14.74 -4.55
C PRO A 252 -16.45 15.90 -4.10
N VAL A 253 -16.79 16.79 -5.02
CA VAL A 253 -17.75 17.86 -4.75
C VAL A 253 -19.16 17.26 -4.75
N GLU A 254 -19.94 17.54 -3.70
CA GLU A 254 -21.35 17.13 -3.57
C GLU A 254 -22.28 17.91 -4.52
#